data_AF-A2FD41-F1
#
_entry.id   AF-A2FD41-F1
#
_cell.length_a   1.000
_cell.length_b   1.000
_cell.length_c   1.000
_cell.angle_alpha   90.00
_cell.angle_beta   90.00
_cell.angle_gamma   90.00
#
_symmetry.space_group_name_H-M   'P 1'
#
loop_
_entity.id
_entity.type
_entity.pdbx_description
1 polymer ?
#
loop_
_entity_poly.entity_id
_entity_poly.type
_entity_poly.pdbx_seq_one_letter_code
_entity_poly.pdbx_strand_id
1 'polypeptide(L)'
;MTGRSADDYNTVFNMMLTYEQIKIGLNQFSIITTDFEAALMNSIKEKISKETVLTGCIFHYIAALVKNFKKLCNQDDHASKSLLKLLCGCPFVPNSVFKLICSKLELIKDTSKFAAYFLRTWKYKYEEINKMNVKDMIFSNNGVESFNKVLNSHII
;
A
#
# COMPACT_ATOMS: atom_id res chain seq x y z
N MET A 1 7.64 6.34 -16.34
CA MET A 1 7.50 7.49 -15.44
C MET A 1 8.70 7.49 -14.51
N THR A 2 9.55 8.50 -14.61
CA THR A 2 10.54 8.83 -13.56
C THR A 2 9.76 9.11 -12.28
N GLY A 3 10.13 8.47 -11.17
CA GLY A 3 9.47 8.69 -9.88
C GLY A 3 9.50 10.18 -9.52
N ARG A 4 8.42 10.70 -8.94
CA ARG A 4 8.39 12.06 -8.43
C ARG A 4 9.39 12.18 -7.28
N SER A 5 10.08 13.31 -7.20
CA SER A 5 11.05 13.57 -6.15
C SER A 5 10.37 13.83 -4.80
N ALA A 6 11.12 13.71 -3.71
CA ALA A 6 10.61 14.13 -2.40
C ALA A 6 10.25 15.63 -2.39
N ASP A 7 10.96 16.45 -3.17
CA ASP A 7 10.73 17.88 -3.28
C ASP A 7 9.40 18.21 -3.96
N ASP A 8 9.02 17.43 -4.98
CA ASP A 8 7.71 17.57 -5.64
C ASP A 8 6.58 17.35 -4.64
N TYR A 9 6.66 16.27 -3.84
CA TYR A 9 5.66 15.97 -2.82
C TYR A 9 5.62 17.03 -1.72
N ASN A 10 6.79 17.44 -1.23
CA ASN A 10 6.89 18.48 -0.21
C ASN A 10 6.28 19.80 -0.66
N THR A 11 6.51 20.19 -1.91
CA THR A 11 5.93 21.41 -2.49
C THR A 11 4.40 21.35 -2.46
N VAL A 12 3.81 20.24 -2.93
CA VAL A 12 2.35 20.06 -2.96
C VAL A 12 1.76 20.09 -1.54
N PHE A 13 2.32 19.34 -0.59
CA PHE A 13 1.81 19.33 0.78
C PHE A 13 1.98 20.66 1.49
N ASN A 14 3.09 21.39 1.25
CA ASN A 14 3.28 22.73 1.80
C ASN A 14 2.24 23.72 1.24
N MET A 15 1.94 23.64 -0.06
CA MET A 15 0.86 24.44 -0.65
C MET A 15 -0.48 24.12 0.03
N MET A 16 -0.83 22.84 0.19
CA MET A 16 -2.05 22.42 0.89
C MET A 16 -2.10 22.92 2.35
N LEU A 17 -0.97 23.11 3.03
CA LEU A 17 -0.96 23.56 4.43
C LEU A 17 -0.97 25.10 4.58
N THR A 18 -0.53 25.83 3.57
CA THR A 18 -0.22 27.28 3.68
C THR A 18 -1.07 28.18 2.78
N TYR A 19 -1.51 27.72 1.60
CA TYR A 19 -2.31 28.54 0.69
C TYR A 19 -3.77 28.60 1.15
N GLU A 20 -4.26 29.79 1.50
CA GLU A 20 -5.59 29.97 2.11
C GLU A 20 -6.74 29.39 1.27
N GLN A 21 -6.70 29.49 -0.06
CA GLN A 21 -7.80 29.00 -0.91
C GLN A 21 -7.92 27.46 -0.95
N ILE A 22 -6.84 26.74 -0.61
CA ILE A 22 -6.77 25.28 -0.69
C ILE A 22 -6.28 24.65 0.62
N LYS A 23 -6.38 25.39 1.72
CA LYS A 23 -5.79 25.02 3.01
C LYS A 23 -6.49 23.79 3.59
N ILE A 24 -5.77 22.67 3.65
CA ILE A 24 -6.22 21.40 4.22
C ILE A 24 -5.15 20.93 5.21
N GLY A 25 -5.43 21.12 6.50
CA GLY A 25 -4.56 20.61 7.57
C GLY A 25 -4.59 19.08 7.62
N LEU A 26 -3.45 18.41 7.50
CA LEU A 26 -3.42 16.94 7.47
C LEU A 26 -3.82 16.30 8.82
N ASN A 27 -3.61 17.02 9.93
CA ASN A 27 -3.97 16.56 11.28
C ASN A 27 -5.48 16.48 11.55
N GLN A 28 -6.31 17.01 10.64
CA GLN A 28 -7.77 16.88 10.79
C GLN A 28 -8.25 15.46 10.46
N PHE A 29 -7.41 14.64 9.84
CA PHE A 29 -7.74 13.26 9.48
C PHE A 29 -7.15 12.29 10.52
N SER A 30 -7.98 11.36 10.99
CA SER A 30 -7.53 10.26 11.85
C SER A 30 -6.65 9.27 11.10
N ILE A 31 -6.89 9.07 9.80
CA ILE A 31 -6.18 8.13 8.94
C ILE A 31 -5.87 8.79 7.59
N ILE A 32 -4.63 8.66 7.13
CA ILE A 32 -4.20 9.03 5.79
C ILE A 32 -3.63 7.78 5.11
N THR A 33 -4.17 7.47 3.92
CA THR A 33 -3.73 6.33 3.10
C THR A 33 -3.02 6.80 1.84
N THR A 34 -1.86 6.23 1.52
CA THR A 34 -1.08 6.64 0.34
C THR A 34 -0.55 5.43 -0.43
N ASP A 35 0.04 5.64 -1.60
CA ASP A 35 0.87 4.59 -2.19
C ASP A 35 2.15 4.35 -1.34
N PHE A 36 2.82 3.22 -1.56
CA PHE A 36 4.00 2.75 -0.80
C PHE A 36 5.32 3.38 -1.26
N GLU A 37 5.25 4.55 -1.91
CA GLU A 37 6.43 5.32 -2.30
C GLU A 37 7.04 5.99 -1.07
N ALA A 38 8.31 5.69 -0.79
CA ALA A 38 8.99 6.19 0.40
C ALA A 38 9.03 7.73 0.46
N ALA A 39 9.26 8.39 -0.69
CA ALA A 39 9.27 9.85 -0.79
C ALA A 39 7.92 10.47 -0.42
N LEU A 40 6.82 9.90 -0.94
CA LEU A 40 5.45 10.32 -0.62
C LEU A 40 5.15 10.14 0.87
N MET A 41 5.38 8.93 1.40
CA MET A 41 5.08 8.64 2.81
C MET A 41 5.88 9.52 3.76
N ASN A 42 7.17 9.72 3.51
CA ASN A 42 8.01 10.58 4.35
C ASN A 42 7.56 12.04 4.31
N SER A 43 7.21 12.57 3.14
CA SER A 43 6.74 13.95 3.00
C SER A 43 5.49 14.27 3.83
N ILE A 44 4.61 13.28 4.04
CA ILE A 44 3.42 13.40 4.90
C ILE A 44 3.78 13.18 6.36
N LYS A 45 4.61 12.17 6.66
CA LYS A 45 5.00 11.80 8.02
C LYS A 45 5.61 12.97 8.81
N GLU A 46 6.36 13.84 8.13
CA GLU A 46 6.96 15.05 8.72
C GLU A 46 5.94 16.16 9.05
N LYS A 47 4.71 16.04 8.53
CA LYS A 47 3.67 17.09 8.59
C LYS A 47 2.44 16.70 9.39
N ILE A 48 2.41 15.48 9.94
CA ILE A 48 1.30 14.95 10.74
C ILE A 48 1.70 14.76 12.21
N SER A 49 0.71 14.78 13.10
CA SER A 49 0.86 14.50 14.52
C SER A 49 0.93 12.99 14.77
N LYS A 50 1.25 12.61 16.01
CA LYS A 50 1.24 11.19 16.44
C LYS A 50 -0.16 10.57 16.47
N GLU A 51 -1.21 11.39 16.44
CA GLU A 51 -2.61 10.94 16.49
C GLU A 51 -3.13 10.53 15.12
N THR A 52 -2.56 11.08 14.05
CA THR A 52 -2.89 10.70 12.67
C THR A 52 -2.13 9.44 12.28
N VAL A 53 -2.86 8.42 11.83
CA VAL A 53 -2.30 7.18 11.32
C VAL A 53 -1.97 7.33 9.84
N LEU A 54 -0.68 7.23 9.49
CA LEU A 54 -0.24 7.12 8.10
C LEU A 54 0.01 5.65 7.73
N THR A 55 -0.69 5.18 6.69
CA THR A 55 -0.63 3.80 6.21
C THR A 55 -0.63 3.72 4.67
N GLY A 56 -0.11 2.63 4.13
CA GLY A 56 -0.19 2.32 2.71
C GLY A 56 -1.59 1.89 2.29
N CYS A 57 -1.90 2.13 1.03
CA CYS A 57 -3.20 1.86 0.45
C CYS A 57 -3.38 0.35 0.22
N ILE A 58 -4.34 -0.26 0.90
CA ILE A 58 -4.68 -1.69 0.76
C ILE A 58 -5.01 -2.04 -0.69
N PHE A 59 -5.66 -1.15 -1.43
CA PHE A 59 -5.94 -1.37 -2.85
C PHE A 59 -4.65 -1.54 -3.66
N HIS A 60 -3.68 -0.62 -3.53
CA HIS A 60 -2.40 -0.73 -4.23
C HIS A 60 -1.60 -1.96 -3.80
N TYR A 61 -1.69 -2.34 -2.52
CA TYR A 61 -1.13 -3.58 -2.02
C TYR A 61 -1.71 -4.81 -2.73
N ILE A 62 -3.03 -4.98 -2.71
CA ILE A 62 -3.72 -6.11 -3.35
C ILE A 62 -3.48 -6.09 -4.87
N ALA A 63 -3.58 -4.94 -5.52
CA ALA A 63 -3.34 -4.79 -6.95
C ALA A 63 -1.92 -5.20 -7.33
N ALA A 64 -0.91 -4.81 -6.54
CA ALA A 64 0.48 -5.21 -6.74
C ALA A 64 0.67 -6.73 -6.56
N LEU A 65 0.02 -7.34 -5.57
CA LEU A 65 0.05 -8.79 -5.38
C LEU A 65 -0.60 -9.53 -6.56
N VAL A 66 -1.80 -9.14 -6.97
CA VAL A 66 -2.53 -9.76 -8.10
C VAL A 66 -1.74 -9.61 -9.41
N LYS A 67 -1.19 -8.42 -9.68
CA LYS A 67 -0.36 -8.17 -10.86
C LYS A 67 0.86 -9.09 -10.91
N ASN A 68 1.60 -9.19 -9.80
CA ASN A 68 2.79 -10.04 -9.75
C ASN A 68 2.45 -11.53 -9.71
N PHE A 69 1.32 -11.91 -9.12
CA PHE A 69 0.80 -13.28 -9.20
C PHE A 69 0.56 -13.71 -10.64
N LYS A 70 -0.18 -12.90 -11.42
CA LYS A 70 -0.45 -13.18 -12.84
C LYS A 70 0.82 -13.27 -13.69
N LYS A 71 1.89 -12.59 -13.29
CA LYS A 71 3.19 -12.61 -13.96
C LYS A 71 4.08 -13.80 -13.56
N LEU A 72 4.00 -14.23 -12.31
CA LEU A 72 4.97 -15.16 -11.70
C LEU A 72 4.42 -16.56 -11.43
N CYS A 73 3.10 -16.75 -11.46
CA CYS A 73 2.43 -18.01 -11.13
C CYS A 73 1.56 -18.50 -12.28
N ASN A 74 1.31 -19.82 -12.29
CA ASN A 74 0.21 -20.38 -13.06
C ASN A 74 -1.12 -19.99 -12.38
N GLN A 75 -2.01 -19.38 -13.15
CA GLN A 75 -3.32 -18.91 -12.66
C GLN A 75 -4.31 -20.04 -12.41
N ASP A 76 -4.03 -21.29 -12.82
CA ASP A 76 -4.89 -22.43 -12.55
C ASP A 76 -4.43 -23.26 -11.34
N ASP A 77 -3.20 -23.05 -10.88
CA ASP A 77 -2.64 -23.78 -9.75
C ASP A 77 -3.31 -23.39 -8.41
N HIS A 78 -3.88 -24.39 -7.74
CA HIS A 78 -4.60 -24.21 -6.49
C HIS A 78 -3.70 -23.74 -5.34
N ALA A 79 -2.46 -24.26 -5.28
CA ALA A 79 -1.51 -23.89 -4.24
C ALA A 79 -1.13 -22.40 -4.36
N SER A 80 -0.81 -21.95 -5.57
CA SER A 80 -0.50 -20.55 -5.87
C SER A 80 -1.68 -19.61 -5.59
N LYS A 81 -2.92 -20.01 -5.92
CA LYS A 81 -4.13 -19.25 -5.55
C LYS A 81 -4.28 -19.12 -4.04
N SER A 82 -4.04 -20.20 -3.31
CA SER A 82 -4.13 -20.22 -1.85
C SER A 82 -3.07 -19.32 -1.22
N LEU A 83 -1.85 -19.33 -1.77
CA LEU A 83 -0.79 -18.41 -1.39
C LEU A 83 -1.19 -16.95 -1.64
N LEU A 84 -1.73 -16.61 -2.81
CA LEU A 84 -2.23 -15.26 -3.09
C LEU A 84 -3.26 -14.81 -2.04
N LYS A 85 -4.25 -15.66 -1.73
CA LYS A 85 -5.28 -15.35 -0.71
C LYS A 85 -4.67 -15.10 0.66
N LEU A 86 -3.72 -15.92 1.09
CA LEU A 86 -3.00 -15.75 2.35
C LEU A 86 -2.29 -14.39 2.39
N LEU A 87 -1.56 -14.04 1.32
CA LEU A 87 -0.79 -12.80 1.25
C LEU A 87 -1.69 -11.56 1.18
N CYS A 88 -2.83 -11.63 0.48
CA CYS A 88 -3.84 -10.55 0.52
C CYS A 88 -4.42 -10.33 1.92
N GLY A 89 -4.37 -11.34 2.80
CA GLY A 89 -4.82 -11.25 4.19
C GLY A 89 -3.82 -10.60 5.15
N CYS A 90 -2.56 -10.42 4.76
CA CYS A 90 -1.50 -9.88 5.62
C CYS A 90 -1.79 -8.50 6.26
N PRO A 91 -2.52 -7.56 5.64
CA PRO A 91 -2.89 -6.31 6.28
C PRO A 91 -3.77 -6.46 7.52
N PHE A 92 -4.41 -7.62 7.71
CA PHE A 92 -5.42 -7.86 8.75
C PHE A 92 -4.96 -8.82 9.85
N VAL A 93 -3.74 -9.35 9.75
CA VAL A 93 -3.19 -10.27 10.75
C VAL A 93 -2.24 -9.55 11.71
N PRO A 94 -2.10 -9.99 12.97
CA PRO A 94 -1.11 -9.44 13.88
C PRO A 94 0.34 -9.60 13.37
N ASN A 95 1.26 -8.76 13.87
CA ASN A 95 2.66 -8.75 13.42
C ASN A 95 3.36 -10.09 13.66
N SER A 96 3.03 -10.77 14.77
CA SER A 96 3.52 -12.11 15.07
C SER A 96 3.13 -13.12 13.98
N VAL A 97 1.89 -13.05 13.48
CA VAL A 97 1.39 -13.90 12.40
C VAL A 97 2.05 -13.52 11.08
N PHE A 98 2.21 -12.23 10.78
CA PHE A 98 2.93 -11.78 9.58
C PHE A 98 4.38 -12.28 9.54
N LYS A 99 5.10 -12.16 10.66
CA LYS A 99 6.48 -12.69 10.79
C LYS A 99 6.53 -14.20 10.60
N LEU A 100 5.54 -14.93 11.13
CA LEU A 100 5.40 -16.37 10.90
C LEU A 100 5.14 -16.70 9.42
N ILE A 101 4.27 -15.94 8.74
CA ILE A 101 4.06 -16.12 7.29
C ILE A 101 5.38 -15.90 6.56
N CYS A 102 6.10 -14.80 6.82
CA CYS A 102 7.40 -14.52 6.20
C CYS A 102 8.41 -15.65 6.43
N SER A 103 8.51 -16.20 7.64
CA SER A 103 9.43 -17.31 7.90
C SER A 103 9.07 -18.58 7.13
N LYS A 104 7.77 -18.87 6.93
CA LYS A 104 7.33 -19.97 6.07
C LYS A 104 7.60 -19.71 4.59
N LEU A 105 7.49 -18.47 4.12
CA LEU A 105 7.85 -18.10 2.75
C LEU A 105 9.35 -18.27 2.47
N GLU A 106 10.22 -18.00 3.47
CA GLU A 106 11.67 -18.19 3.31
C GLU A 106 12.03 -19.64 2.98
N LEU A 107 11.25 -20.62 3.45
CA LEU A 107 11.45 -22.05 3.18
C LEU A 107 11.11 -22.43 1.73
N ILE A 108 10.32 -21.63 1.03
CA ILE A 108 9.85 -21.92 -0.33
C ILE A 108 10.29 -20.87 -1.36
N LYS A 109 11.13 -19.90 -0.97
CA LYS A 109 11.49 -18.77 -1.85
C LYS A 109 12.26 -19.20 -3.09
N ASP A 110 13.04 -20.28 -3.01
CA ASP A 110 13.88 -20.75 -4.12
C ASP A 110 13.05 -21.53 -5.16
N THR A 111 11.90 -22.06 -4.75
CA THR A 111 10.97 -22.80 -5.62
C THR A 111 9.73 -21.98 -6.02
N SER A 112 9.42 -20.91 -5.29
CA SER A 112 8.30 -20.00 -5.58
C SER A 112 8.79 -18.58 -5.83
N LYS A 113 8.80 -18.19 -7.12
CA LYS A 113 9.13 -16.82 -7.55
C LYS A 113 8.22 -15.78 -6.91
N PHE A 114 6.96 -16.12 -6.64
CA PHE A 114 6.01 -15.23 -5.99
C PHE A 114 6.29 -15.05 -4.49
N ALA A 115 6.70 -16.11 -3.79
CA ALA A 115 7.17 -16.00 -2.41
C ALA A 115 8.45 -15.15 -2.32
N ALA A 116 9.42 -15.37 -3.22
CA ALA A 116 10.63 -14.54 -3.29
C ALA A 116 10.32 -13.07 -3.58
N TYR A 117 9.40 -12.79 -4.50
CA TYR A 117 8.90 -11.44 -4.76
C TYR A 117 8.32 -10.81 -3.48
N PHE A 118 7.44 -11.54 -2.79
CA PHE A 118 6.78 -11.03 -1.59
C PHE A 118 7.80 -10.64 -0.51
N LEU A 119 8.74 -11.54 -0.23
CA LEU A 119 9.78 -11.31 0.76
C LEU A 119 10.65 -10.09 0.41
N ARG A 120 11.04 -9.94 -0.85
CA ARG A 120 11.85 -8.81 -1.30
C ARG A 120 11.12 -7.47 -1.18
N THR A 121 9.82 -7.44 -1.49
CA THR A 121 9.07 -6.19 -1.61
C THR A 121 8.35 -5.78 -0.33
N TRP A 122 7.81 -6.74 0.43
CA TRP A 122 6.83 -6.47 1.48
C TRP A 122 7.29 -6.86 2.89
N LYS A 123 8.29 -7.73 3.06
CA LYS A 123 8.76 -8.23 4.37
C LYS A 123 9.07 -7.11 5.37
N TYR A 124 9.64 -6.02 4.90
CA TYR A 124 10.08 -4.89 5.73
C TYR A 124 9.07 -3.76 5.82
N LYS A 125 7.90 -3.90 5.17
CA LYS A 125 6.87 -2.87 5.08
C LYS A 125 5.65 -3.15 5.96
N TYR A 126 5.75 -4.07 6.92
CA TYR A 126 4.60 -4.44 7.76
C TYR A 126 3.94 -3.23 8.43
N GLU A 127 4.72 -2.33 9.01
CA GLU A 127 4.21 -1.09 9.64
C GLU A 127 3.58 -0.10 8.65
N GLU A 128 3.82 -0.25 7.35
CA GLU A 128 3.15 0.53 6.31
C GLU A 128 1.85 -0.16 5.88
N ILE A 129 1.84 -1.49 5.84
CA ILE A 129 0.72 -2.33 5.39
C ILE A 129 -0.35 -2.50 6.48
N ASN A 130 0.05 -2.56 7.76
CA ASN A 130 -0.79 -2.98 8.88
C ASN A 130 -0.95 -1.87 9.91
N LYS A 131 -1.77 -0.88 9.58
CA LYS A 131 -2.12 0.22 10.49
C LYS A 131 -3.60 0.59 10.48
N MET A 132 -4.39 -0.01 9.59
CA MET A 132 -5.84 0.17 9.62
C MET A 132 -6.41 -0.73 10.72
N ASN A 133 -7.18 -0.16 11.65
CA ASN A 133 -8.00 -0.99 12.52
C ASN A 133 -9.09 -1.63 11.64
N VAL A 134 -9.39 -2.91 11.87
CA VAL A 134 -10.43 -3.65 11.14
C VAL A 134 -11.82 -2.99 11.24
N LYS A 135 -12.00 -2.06 12.18
CA LYS A 135 -13.21 -1.24 12.36
C LYS A 135 -13.32 -0.08 11.36
N ASP A 136 -12.23 0.33 10.72
CA ASP A 136 -12.20 1.43 9.75
C ASP A 136 -12.62 0.88 8.38
N MET A 137 -13.93 0.72 8.19
CA MET A 137 -14.53 0.22 6.96
C MET A 137 -14.32 1.19 5.79
N ILE A 138 -13.45 0.86 4.84
CA ILE A 138 -13.62 1.24 3.42
C ILE A 138 -13.10 0.08 2.55
N PHE A 139 -13.97 -0.87 2.19
CA PHE A 139 -13.64 -2.01 1.31
C PHE A 139 -14.26 -1.87 -0.09
N SER A 140 -14.50 -0.65 -0.54
CA SER A 140 -15.05 -0.39 -1.88
C SER A 140 -13.93 0.09 -2.81
N ASN A 141 -13.50 -0.82 -3.69
CA ASN A 141 -12.61 -0.56 -4.81
C ASN A 141 -13.16 0.50 -5.79
N ASN A 142 -14.50 0.63 -5.85
CA ASN A 142 -15.20 1.44 -6.83
C ASN A 142 -14.78 2.91 -6.85
N GLY A 143 -14.42 3.51 -5.70
CA GLY A 143 -14.02 4.91 -5.64
C GLY A 143 -12.65 5.17 -6.26
N VAL A 144 -11.66 4.37 -5.91
CA VAL A 144 -10.28 4.49 -6.42
C VAL A 144 -10.19 4.05 -7.88
N GLU A 145 -10.87 2.95 -8.25
CA GLU A 145 -10.95 2.51 -9.64
C GLU A 145 -11.69 3.50 -10.54
N SER A 146 -12.82 4.06 -10.07
CA SER A 146 -13.56 5.08 -10.83
C SER A 146 -12.71 6.33 -11.02
N PHE A 147 -12.05 6.82 -9.97
CA PHE A 147 -11.15 7.96 -10.05
C PHE A 147 -9.97 7.72 -11.02
N ASN A 148 -9.31 6.56 -10.92
CA ASN A 148 -8.22 6.20 -11.84
C ASN A 148 -8.70 6.02 -13.28
N LYS A 149 -9.91 5.46 -13.49
CA LYS A 149 -10.52 5.32 -14.82
C LYS A 149 -10.87 6.68 -15.43
N VAL A 150 -11.37 7.61 -14.63
CA VAL A 150 -11.67 8.99 -15.05
C VAL A 150 -10.37 9.74 -15.36
N LEU A 151 -9.34 9.67 -14.50
CA LEU A 151 -8.04 10.28 -14.77
C LEU A 151 -7.41 9.77 -16.08
N ASN A 152 -7.39 8.45 -16.28
CA ASN A 152 -6.83 7.86 -17.50
C ASN A 152 -7.63 8.16 -18.78
N SER A 153 -8.89 8.61 -18.67
CA SER A 153 -9.69 9.04 -19.82
C SER A 153 -9.60 10.53 -20.13
N HIS A 154 -9.08 11.35 -19.21
CA HIS A 154 -9.03 12.81 -19.34
C HIS A 154 -7.62 13.40 -19.30
N ILE A 155 -6.58 12.61 -18.99
CA ILE A 155 -5.17 13.02 -18.94
C ILE A 155 -4.30 12.24 -19.96
N ILE A 156 -4.90 11.74 -21.04
CA ILE A 156 -4.16 11.25 -22.23
C ILE A 156 -4.52 12.13 -23.42
#